data_AF-A0A6S7HGJ4-F1
#
_entry.id   AF-A0A6S7HGJ4-F1
#
_cell.length_a   1.000
_cell.length_b   1.000
_cell.length_c   1.000
_cell.angle_alpha   90.00
_cell.angle_beta   90.00
_cell.angle_gamma   90.00
#
_symmetry.space_group_name_H-M   'P 1'
#
loop_
_entity.id
_entity.type
_entity.pdbx_description
1 polymer ?
#
loop_
_entity_poly.entity_id
_entity_poly.type
_entity_poly.pdbx_seq_one_letter_code
_entity_poly.pdbx_strand_id
1 'polypeptide(L)'
;MSEVLHAIQLSVDADRICVERPLGVTEDASFVIDTSKLEARKDYLEDNTGNFRNLGHCGTVFTVKNDKIVSMSAMERSLKDRPPLKRGEFLVKVVYWGHKKHKDFKKRTYEVSSFRGEGVFVLVRYLFEDEAHEVSPCKKMRTSEGAKQKIRDRIKSHKTPSAIFDDLFEEAGGMEFACTADLPRSIGQIKYERHKQRKKSDIDEMATLLQLSKQNSYIRNLQWTPHPRMVVLTENVVQDVVDFCTNPESFSPFTIDTTFNVGPFYVTTTTYKHLKLVDEVGFQEKSVASWSSIVSRKTRYWAVSLLCPNVARGKPGHW
;
A
#
# COMPACT_ATOMS: atom_id res chain seq x y z
N MET A 1 0.96 36.56 6.54
CA MET A 1 0.92 35.48 5.51
C MET A 1 1.78 35.85 4.30
N SER A 2 1.75 37.11 3.82
CA SER A 2 2.69 37.60 2.79
C SER A 2 4.16 37.48 3.22
N GLU A 3 4.50 37.89 4.44
CA GLU A 3 5.86 37.75 5.01
C GLU A 3 6.35 36.31 5.01
N VAL A 4 5.45 35.37 5.29
CA VAL A 4 5.76 33.93 5.27
C VAL A 4 6.12 33.50 3.85
N LEU A 5 5.32 33.89 2.84
CA LEU A 5 5.64 33.58 1.44
C LEU A 5 7.00 34.15 1.02
N HIS A 6 7.35 35.36 1.49
CA HIS A 6 8.70 35.89 1.28
C HIS A 6 9.75 35.01 1.94
N ALA A 7 9.61 34.73 3.23
CA ALA A 7 10.61 34.02 4.02
C ALA A 7 10.89 32.58 3.53
N ILE A 8 9.89 31.88 2.97
CA ILE A 8 10.04 30.47 2.58
C ILE A 8 9.91 30.19 1.08
N GLN A 9 9.70 31.21 0.24
CA GLN A 9 9.58 31.02 -1.21
C GLN A 9 10.23 32.11 -2.08
N LEU A 10 10.03 33.40 -1.78
CA LEU A 10 10.47 34.49 -2.68
C LEU A 10 11.83 35.11 -2.32
N SER A 11 12.18 35.10 -1.03
CA SER A 11 13.36 35.76 -0.48
C SER A 11 13.95 34.91 0.63
N VAL A 12 14.19 33.64 0.31
CA VAL A 12 14.70 32.66 1.28
C VAL A 12 16.16 33.00 1.61
N ASP A 13 16.41 33.29 2.88
CA ASP A 13 17.76 33.50 3.40
C ASP A 13 18.42 32.15 3.66
N ALA A 14 19.38 31.78 2.80
CA ALA A 14 20.04 30.48 2.83
C ALA A 14 20.80 30.22 4.14
N ASP A 15 21.31 31.27 4.80
CA ASP A 15 22.10 31.16 6.02
C ASP A 15 21.24 30.91 7.27
N ARG A 16 19.91 31.04 7.13
CA ARG A 16 18.94 30.88 8.23
C ARG A 16 18.03 29.66 8.06
N ILE A 17 18.38 28.75 7.16
CA ILE A 17 17.63 27.51 6.92
C ILE A 17 18.11 26.43 7.89
N CYS A 18 17.18 25.89 8.67
CA CYS A 18 17.40 24.73 9.51
C CYS A 18 17.34 23.46 8.66
N VAL A 19 18.37 22.62 8.78
CA VAL A 19 18.40 21.28 8.16
C VAL A 19 17.89 20.19 9.11
N GLU A 20 17.76 20.53 10.40
CA GLU A 20 17.19 19.69 11.45
C GLU A 20 15.92 20.32 12.02
N ARG A 21 15.11 19.51 12.69
CA ARG A 21 13.91 20.00 13.37
C ARG A 21 14.27 20.66 14.70
N PRO A 22 13.56 21.74 15.11
CA PRO A 22 13.78 22.34 16.41
C PRO A 22 13.35 21.39 17.53
N LEU A 23 14.12 21.35 18.62
CA LEU A 23 13.89 20.50 19.78
C LEU A 23 13.88 21.34 21.06
N GLY A 24 12.97 21.02 21.98
CA GLY A 24 13.01 21.59 23.33
C GLY A 24 12.83 23.11 23.40
N VAL A 25 12.02 23.69 22.51
CA VAL A 25 11.79 25.14 22.45
C VAL A 25 11.13 25.64 23.73
N THR A 26 11.76 26.60 24.40
CA THR A 26 11.30 27.21 25.66
C THR A 26 10.99 28.70 25.55
N GLU A 27 11.05 29.26 24.34
CA GLU A 27 10.81 30.68 24.07
C GLU A 27 10.05 30.89 22.75
N ASP A 28 9.62 32.13 22.51
CA ASP A 28 9.00 32.54 21.25
C ASP A 28 10.03 32.50 20.12
N ALA A 29 9.92 31.49 19.27
CA ALA A 29 10.90 31.24 18.21
C ALA A 29 10.22 30.90 16.87
N SER A 30 10.93 31.19 15.77
CA SER A 30 10.49 30.86 14.41
C SER A 30 11.64 30.22 13.64
N PHE A 31 11.36 29.09 12.99
CA PHE A 31 12.35 28.30 12.27
C PHE A 31 11.87 28.02 10.85
N VAL A 32 12.71 28.32 9.86
CA VAL A 32 12.52 27.88 8.47
C VAL A 32 13.27 26.57 8.31
N ILE A 33 12.57 25.50 7.96
CA ILE A 33 13.10 24.13 7.92
C ILE A 33 13.07 23.62 6.49
N ASP A 34 14.20 23.10 6.02
CA ASP A 34 14.29 22.32 4.78
C ASP A 34 13.79 20.89 5.02
N THR A 35 12.54 20.62 4.60
CA THR A 35 11.93 19.30 4.78
C THR A 35 12.53 18.20 3.90
N SER A 36 13.35 18.55 2.90
CA SER A 36 14.07 17.56 2.08
C SER A 36 15.27 16.94 2.79
N LYS A 37 15.75 17.58 3.87
CA LYS A 37 16.86 17.09 4.70
C LYS A 37 16.39 16.20 5.85
N LEU A 38 15.09 16.16 6.11
CA LEU A 38 14.49 15.30 7.12
C LEU A 38 14.26 13.88 6.57
N GLU A 39 14.27 12.87 7.46
CA GLU A 39 13.99 11.49 7.07
C GLU A 39 12.60 11.31 6.46
N ALA A 40 11.60 11.95 7.05
CA ALA A 40 10.30 12.17 6.42
C ALA A 40 9.89 13.64 6.50
N ARG A 41 9.20 14.10 5.44
CA ARG A 41 8.76 15.50 5.29
C ARG A 41 8.05 16.06 6.52
N LYS A 42 7.25 15.26 7.22
CA LYS A 42 6.43 15.69 8.37
C LYS A 42 7.12 15.56 9.72
N ASP A 43 8.36 15.11 9.76
CA ASP A 43 9.07 14.89 11.01
C ASP A 43 9.35 16.19 11.77
N TYR A 44 9.31 17.36 11.10
CA TYR A 44 9.35 18.68 11.74
C TYR A 44 8.24 18.92 12.77
N LEU A 45 7.15 18.12 12.74
CA LEU A 45 6.06 18.23 13.71
C LEU A 45 6.41 17.64 15.07
N GLU A 46 7.43 16.77 15.14
CA GLU A 46 7.83 16.03 16.32
C GLU A 46 9.03 16.74 16.98
N ASP A 47 8.76 17.64 17.92
CA ASP A 47 9.72 18.62 18.48
C ASP A 47 10.13 18.34 19.95
N ASN A 48 9.85 17.13 20.45
CA ASN A 48 10.02 16.74 21.85
C ASN A 48 9.27 17.60 22.90
N THR A 49 8.49 18.60 22.51
CA THR A 49 7.76 19.49 23.45
C THR A 49 6.35 19.00 23.80
N GLY A 50 6.17 17.68 23.87
CA GLY A 50 4.91 17.07 24.27
C GLY A 50 3.90 16.85 23.16
N ASN A 51 2.61 17.01 23.48
CA ASN A 51 1.50 16.64 22.59
C ASN A 51 0.66 17.85 22.22
N PHE A 52 0.45 18.06 20.92
CA PHE A 52 -0.38 19.13 20.40
C PHE A 52 -1.75 18.63 19.93
N ARG A 53 -2.76 19.50 20.04
CA ARG A 53 -4.08 19.34 19.44
C ARG A 53 -4.16 20.25 18.21
N ASN A 54 -4.62 19.71 17.09
CA ASN A 54 -4.93 20.50 15.91
C ASN A 54 -6.17 21.38 16.19
N LEU A 55 -6.04 22.70 16.02
CA LEU A 55 -7.09 23.69 16.23
C LEU A 55 -7.73 24.16 14.93
N GLY A 56 -7.39 23.53 13.80
CA GLY A 56 -7.83 23.88 12.47
C GLY A 56 -6.70 24.42 11.60
N HIS A 57 -7.08 24.80 10.39
CA HIS A 57 -6.18 25.38 9.41
C HIS A 57 -6.90 26.45 8.59
N CYS A 58 -6.14 27.38 8.05
CA CYS A 58 -6.61 28.29 7.01
C CYS A 58 -5.53 28.44 5.95
N GLY A 59 -5.87 29.07 4.83
CA GLY A 59 -4.91 29.30 3.76
C GLY A 59 -5.22 30.57 2.98
N THR A 60 -4.19 31.09 2.34
CA THR A 60 -4.28 32.24 1.45
C THR A 60 -3.57 31.89 0.16
N VAL A 61 -4.25 32.07 -0.96
CA VAL A 61 -3.68 31.93 -2.30
C VAL A 61 -3.13 33.30 -2.70
N PHE A 62 -1.88 33.34 -3.10
CA PHE A 62 -1.18 34.52 -3.59
C PHE A 62 -0.89 34.36 -5.07
N THR A 63 -1.15 35.38 -5.85
CA THR A 63 -0.71 35.45 -7.25
C THR A 63 0.52 36.34 -7.32
N VAL A 64 1.63 35.78 -7.78
CA VAL A 64 2.94 36.45 -7.87
C VAL A 64 3.28 36.65 -9.34
N LYS A 65 3.69 37.88 -9.70
CA LYS A 65 4.26 38.21 -11.01
C LYS A 65 5.52 39.04 -10.79
N ASN A 66 6.61 38.68 -11.48
CA ASN A 66 7.92 39.34 -11.35
C ASN A 66 8.34 39.49 -9.88
N ASP A 67 8.23 38.40 -9.12
CA ASP A 67 8.56 38.31 -7.68
C ASP A 67 7.79 39.27 -6.75
N LYS A 68 6.72 39.89 -7.26
CA LYS A 68 5.82 40.74 -6.50
C LYS A 68 4.45 40.10 -6.38
N ILE A 69 3.88 40.17 -5.18
CA ILE A 69 2.51 39.75 -4.91
C ILE A 69 1.57 40.75 -5.57
N VAL A 70 0.73 40.28 -6.48
CA VAL A 70 -0.23 41.12 -7.25
C VAL A 70 -1.64 41.00 -6.69
N SER A 71 -2.02 39.82 -6.22
CA SER A 71 -3.34 39.58 -5.61
C SER A 71 -3.28 38.49 -4.56
N MET A 72 -4.27 38.52 -3.66
CA MET A 72 -4.46 37.49 -2.64
C MET A 72 -5.94 37.15 -2.52
N SER A 73 -6.23 35.87 -2.30
CA SER A 73 -7.59 35.36 -2.02
C SER A 73 -7.55 34.33 -0.90
N ALA A 74 -8.66 34.22 -0.18
CA ALA A 74 -8.80 33.17 0.83
C ALA A 74 -8.87 31.80 0.15
N MET A 75 -8.27 30.80 0.79
CA MET A 75 -8.42 29.42 0.37
C MET A 75 -9.86 28.94 0.59
N GLU A 76 -10.42 28.29 -0.42
CA GLU A 76 -11.74 27.66 -0.30
C GLU A 76 -11.76 26.61 0.82
N ARG A 77 -12.81 26.63 1.64
CA ARG A 77 -12.90 25.77 2.83
C ARG A 77 -13.00 24.30 2.44
N SER A 78 -13.86 24.00 1.48
CA SER A 78 -14.13 22.65 0.99
C SER A 78 -13.06 22.21 0.00
N LEU A 79 -12.62 20.95 0.11
CA LEU A 79 -11.62 20.39 -0.79
C LEU A 79 -12.09 20.29 -2.24
N LYS A 80 -13.40 20.09 -2.46
CA LYS A 80 -13.99 19.93 -3.81
C LYS A 80 -14.01 21.24 -4.58
N ASP A 81 -14.12 22.35 -3.85
CA ASP A 81 -14.29 23.69 -4.42
C ASP A 81 -12.95 24.40 -4.60
N ARG A 82 -11.83 23.78 -4.19
CA ARG A 82 -10.48 24.33 -4.37
C ARG A 82 -10.05 24.16 -5.82
N PRO A 83 -9.92 25.24 -6.60
CA PRO A 83 -9.37 25.12 -7.94
C PRO A 83 -7.89 24.68 -7.85
N PRO A 84 -7.38 23.97 -8.87
CA PRO A 84 -5.96 23.69 -8.96
C PRO A 84 -5.18 25.01 -9.09
N LEU A 85 -4.04 25.09 -8.40
CA LEU A 85 -3.16 26.26 -8.44
C LEU A 85 -2.59 26.44 -9.86
N LYS A 86 -2.65 27.67 -10.37
CA LYS A 86 -2.08 28.04 -11.66
C LYS A 86 -0.61 28.41 -11.53
N ARG A 87 0.09 28.52 -12.67
CA ARG A 87 1.46 29.04 -12.70
C ARG A 87 1.49 30.47 -12.15
N GLY A 88 2.40 30.73 -11.21
CA GLY A 88 2.49 32.01 -10.50
C GLY A 88 1.55 32.12 -9.29
N GLU A 89 0.73 31.11 -9.01
CA GLU A 89 -0.07 31.05 -7.79
C GLU A 89 0.59 30.17 -6.72
N PHE A 90 0.57 30.66 -5.48
CA PHE A 90 1.11 30.00 -4.32
C PHE A 90 0.07 29.96 -3.20
N LEU A 91 -0.22 28.78 -2.68
CA LEU A 91 -1.01 28.61 -1.48
C LEU A 91 -0.08 28.62 -0.28
N VAL A 92 -0.24 29.59 0.62
CA VAL A 92 0.32 29.52 1.97
C VAL A 92 -0.76 28.97 2.89
N LYS A 93 -0.55 27.78 3.44
CA LYS A 93 -1.44 27.14 4.39
C LYS A 93 -0.85 27.23 5.79
N VAL A 94 -1.64 27.69 6.75
CA VAL A 94 -1.27 27.68 8.17
C VAL A 94 -2.11 26.67 8.92
N VAL A 95 -1.47 25.87 9.77
CA VAL A 95 -2.14 24.98 10.71
C VAL A 95 -1.86 25.45 12.13
N TYR A 96 -2.92 25.52 12.92
CA TYR A 96 -2.87 25.99 14.30
C TYR A 96 -2.84 24.79 15.25
N TRP A 97 -1.94 24.84 16.21
CA TRP A 97 -1.73 23.79 17.18
C TRP A 97 -1.73 24.39 18.58
N GLY A 98 -2.50 23.80 19.48
CA GLY A 98 -2.48 24.14 20.91
C GLY A 98 -1.87 23.00 21.69
N HIS A 99 -0.94 23.29 22.58
CA HIS A 99 -0.36 22.25 23.42
C HIS A 99 -1.40 21.72 24.43
N LYS A 100 -1.38 20.41 24.72
CA LYS A 100 -2.44 19.75 25.49
C LYS A 100 -2.35 20.00 27.01
N LYS A 101 -1.13 20.18 27.53
CA LYS A 101 -0.86 20.35 28.96
C LYS A 101 -0.73 21.85 29.30
N HIS A 102 0.24 22.50 28.67
CA HIS A 102 0.46 23.95 28.71
C HIS A 102 -0.47 24.62 27.70
N LYS A 103 -1.48 25.36 28.16
CA LYS A 103 -2.53 25.91 27.28
C LYS A 103 -2.08 27.19 26.59
N ASP A 104 -1.23 27.94 27.26
CA ASP A 104 -0.52 29.14 26.83
C ASP A 104 0.41 28.87 25.63
N PHE A 105 1.01 27.68 25.57
CA PHE A 105 1.94 27.30 24.51
C PHE A 105 1.23 26.88 23.21
N LYS A 106 1.48 27.63 22.13
CA LYS A 106 0.96 27.39 20.79
C LYS A 106 2.08 27.11 19.79
N LYS A 107 1.72 26.35 18.76
CA LYS A 107 2.54 26.14 17.58
C LYS A 107 1.76 26.48 16.33
N ARG A 108 2.39 27.15 15.36
CA ARG A 108 1.85 27.43 14.03
C ARG A 108 2.81 26.88 12.99
N THR A 109 2.28 26.14 12.04
CA THR A 109 3.09 25.56 10.95
C THR A 109 2.59 26.13 9.63
N TYR A 110 3.48 26.67 8.84
CA TYR A 110 3.16 27.26 7.54
C TYR A 110 3.82 26.46 6.42
N GLU A 111 3.00 26.00 5.50
CA GLU A 111 3.42 25.24 4.33
C GLU A 111 3.06 26.03 3.08
N VAL A 112 3.98 26.09 2.12
CA VAL A 112 3.70 26.66 0.79
C VAL A 112 3.46 25.53 -0.20
N SER A 113 2.49 25.70 -1.08
CA SER A 113 2.25 24.84 -2.22
C SER A 113 2.13 25.68 -3.49
N SER A 114 2.56 25.13 -4.61
CA SER A 114 2.46 25.76 -5.93
C SER A 114 1.80 24.79 -6.91
N PHE A 115 1.65 25.21 -8.17
CA PHE A 115 1.21 24.32 -9.25
C PHE A 115 2.11 23.07 -9.43
N ARG A 116 3.36 23.10 -8.92
CA ARG A 116 4.29 21.95 -8.95
C ARG A 116 4.12 20.99 -7.78
N GLY A 117 3.25 21.32 -6.83
CA GLY A 117 3.05 20.55 -5.60
C GLY A 117 3.57 21.30 -4.38
N GLU A 118 3.84 20.54 -3.33
CA GLU A 118 4.25 21.07 -2.03
C GLU A 118 5.68 21.62 -2.07
N GLY A 119 5.88 22.76 -1.41
CA GLY A 119 7.19 23.36 -1.22
C GLY A 119 8.07 22.55 -0.27
N VAL A 120 9.36 22.75 -0.43
CA VAL A 120 10.41 22.09 0.35
C VAL A 120 10.59 22.74 1.72
N PHE A 121 10.40 24.06 1.81
CA PHE A 121 10.53 24.80 3.06
C PHE A 121 9.22 24.88 3.83
N VAL A 122 9.33 24.77 5.15
CA VAL A 122 8.23 24.96 6.10
C VAL A 122 8.68 25.96 7.16
N LEU A 123 7.80 26.89 7.53
CA LEU A 123 8.02 27.77 8.68
C LEU A 123 7.27 27.20 9.88
N VAL A 124 7.97 27.00 11.00
CA VAL A 124 7.37 26.61 12.28
C VAL A 124 7.57 27.75 13.26
N ARG A 125 6.49 28.17 13.93
CA ARG A 125 6.51 29.24 14.93
C ARG A 125 5.94 28.75 16.25
N TYR A 126 6.69 28.98 17.31
CA TYR A 126 6.36 28.72 18.70
C TYR A 126 6.00 30.04 19.37
N LEU A 127 4.94 30.01 20.17
CA LEU A 127 4.35 31.20 20.80
C LEU A 127 3.85 30.83 22.20
N PHE A 128 4.25 31.60 23.20
CA PHE A 128 3.68 31.58 24.54
C PHE A 128 2.71 32.75 24.68
N GLU A 129 1.48 32.47 25.13
CA GLU A 129 0.51 33.52 25.47
C GLU A 129 0.88 34.24 26.78
N ASP A 130 1.51 33.49 27.69
CA ASP A 130 2.04 33.97 28.98
C ASP A 130 3.57 34.04 28.91
N GLU A 131 4.24 34.17 30.06
CA GLU A 131 5.71 34.14 30.11
C GLU A 131 6.27 32.80 29.63
N ALA A 132 7.31 32.90 28.81
CA ALA A 132 8.04 31.76 28.27
C ALA A 132 8.60 30.88 29.40
N HIS A 133 8.40 29.56 29.29
CA HIS A 133 8.79 28.62 30.32
C HIS A 133 9.14 27.25 29.73
N GLU A 134 9.74 26.39 30.56
CA GLU A 134 10.04 25.01 30.17
C GLU A 134 8.76 24.20 29.90
N VAL A 135 8.71 23.50 28.78
CA VAL A 135 7.58 22.65 28.38
C VAL A 135 7.97 21.20 28.56
N SER A 136 7.42 20.55 29.59
CA SER A 136 7.80 19.16 29.87
C SER A 136 7.35 18.22 28.74
N PRO A 137 8.23 17.29 28.29
CA PRO A 137 7.86 16.27 27.31
C PRO A 137 6.72 15.37 27.82
N CYS A 138 5.98 14.76 26.89
CA CYS A 138 4.92 13.83 27.25
C CYS A 138 5.47 12.42 27.46
N LYS A 139 5.02 11.72 28.52
CA LYS A 139 5.37 10.31 28.77
C LYS A 139 5.11 9.37 27.58
N LYS A 140 4.15 9.72 26.71
CA LYS A 140 3.81 8.95 25.50
C LYS A 140 4.01 9.83 24.27
N MET A 141 5.27 9.94 23.83
CA MET A 141 5.58 10.64 22.58
C MET A 141 5.19 9.79 21.37
N ARG A 142 4.86 10.48 20.29
CA ARG A 142 4.53 9.87 19.01
C ARG A 142 5.83 9.50 18.30
N THR A 143 5.88 8.30 17.71
CA THR A 143 6.98 7.94 16.83
C THR A 143 6.85 8.71 15.52
N SER A 144 7.95 9.30 15.05
CA SER A 144 8.04 10.07 13.81
C SER A 144 7.67 9.23 12.59
N GLU A 145 7.40 9.89 11.48
CA GLU A 145 7.04 9.21 10.24
C GLU A 145 8.27 8.51 9.62
N GLY A 146 9.44 9.15 9.71
CA GLY A 146 10.73 8.56 9.34
C GLY A 146 11.02 7.26 10.10
N ALA A 147 10.96 7.30 11.44
CA ALA A 147 11.20 6.11 12.25
C ALA A 147 10.19 4.98 11.99
N LYS A 148 8.90 5.31 11.76
CA LYS A 148 7.92 4.31 11.34
C LYS A 148 8.26 3.69 9.98
N GLN A 149 8.80 4.47 9.05
CA GLN A 149 9.23 3.96 7.76
C GLN A 149 10.40 2.98 7.93
N LYS A 150 11.42 3.33 8.72
CA LYS A 150 12.52 2.41 9.06
C LYS A 150 12.04 1.11 9.68
N ILE A 151 11.08 1.17 10.61
CA ILE A 151 10.43 -0.02 11.19
C ILE A 151 9.79 -0.87 10.08
N ARG A 152 9.00 -0.27 9.19
CA ARG A 152 8.33 -0.98 8.09
C ARG A 152 9.31 -1.65 7.15
N ASP A 153 10.44 -1.03 6.88
CA ASP A 153 11.45 -1.56 5.98
C ASP A 153 12.24 -2.70 6.61
N ARG A 154 12.62 -2.57 7.89
CA ARG A 154 13.32 -3.66 8.61
C ARG A 154 12.44 -4.86 8.92
N ILE A 155 11.13 -4.68 9.04
CA ILE A 155 10.18 -5.80 9.22
C ILE A 155 10.18 -6.77 8.03
N LYS A 156 10.54 -6.31 6.83
CA LYS A 156 10.69 -7.17 5.64
C LYS A 156 11.86 -8.16 5.79
N SER A 157 12.82 -7.88 6.68
CA SER A 157 13.91 -8.80 6.98
C SER A 157 13.45 -9.95 7.88
N HIS A 158 14.19 -11.06 7.86
CA HIS A 158 13.94 -12.22 8.74
C HIS A 158 14.39 -12.02 10.20
N LYS A 159 14.79 -10.80 10.60
CA LYS A 159 15.23 -10.51 11.97
C LYS A 159 14.10 -10.66 12.99
N THR A 160 14.45 -10.94 14.24
CA THR A 160 13.48 -10.97 15.35
C THR A 160 13.03 -9.55 15.71
N PRO A 161 11.83 -9.36 16.31
CA PRO A 161 11.37 -8.03 16.71
C PRO A 161 12.30 -7.33 17.71
N SER A 162 12.98 -8.09 18.58
CA SER A 162 13.96 -7.53 19.52
C SER A 162 15.21 -7.06 18.80
N ALA A 163 15.79 -7.87 17.91
CA ALA A 163 16.96 -7.45 17.12
C ALA A 163 16.66 -6.20 16.28
N ILE A 164 15.46 -6.09 15.69
CA ILE A 164 15.05 -4.87 14.95
C ILE A 164 14.97 -3.67 15.89
N PHE A 165 14.51 -3.86 17.13
CA PHE A 165 14.44 -2.80 18.13
C PHE A 165 15.85 -2.30 18.47
N ASP A 166 16.74 -3.22 18.84
CA ASP A 166 18.11 -2.90 19.23
C ASP A 166 18.84 -2.20 18.08
N ASP A 167 18.76 -2.75 16.86
CA ASP A 167 19.40 -2.15 15.69
C ASP A 167 18.86 -0.73 15.40
N LEU A 168 17.57 -0.45 15.67
CA LEU A 168 16.96 0.87 15.42
C LEU A 168 17.29 1.85 16.53
N PHE A 169 17.40 1.35 17.75
CA PHE A 169 17.81 2.12 18.92
C PHE A 169 19.25 2.61 18.76
N GLU A 170 20.17 1.72 18.38
CA GLU A 170 21.57 2.08 18.12
C GLU A 170 21.71 3.04 16.93
N GLU A 171 20.98 2.83 15.82
CA GLU A 171 21.01 3.74 14.66
C GLU A 171 20.58 5.17 15.01
N ALA A 172 19.65 5.32 15.95
CA ALA A 172 19.13 6.61 16.38
C ALA A 172 20.02 7.32 17.42
N GLY A 173 21.20 6.77 17.75
CA GLY A 173 22.15 7.32 18.72
C GLY A 173 22.14 6.63 20.09
N GLY A 174 21.42 5.52 20.24
CA GLY A 174 21.40 4.76 21.49
C GLY A 174 20.91 5.60 22.66
N MET A 175 21.73 5.73 23.71
CA MET A 175 21.43 6.57 24.87
C MET A 175 21.60 8.08 24.61
N GLU A 176 22.29 8.45 23.53
CA GLU A 176 22.55 9.84 23.13
C GLU A 176 21.61 10.31 22.00
N PHE A 177 20.45 9.66 21.88
CA PHE A 177 19.47 10.01 20.86
C PHE A 177 19.05 11.49 20.96
N ALA A 178 18.93 12.16 19.81
CA ALA A 178 18.51 13.56 19.77
C ALA A 178 17.01 13.73 20.05
N CYS A 179 16.18 12.86 19.47
CA CYS A 179 14.72 12.96 19.57
C CYS A 179 14.07 11.63 19.96
N THR A 180 13.20 11.66 20.97
CA THR A 180 12.49 10.45 21.43
C THR A 180 11.55 9.89 20.36
N ALA A 181 11.06 10.75 19.46
CA ALA A 181 10.17 10.36 18.38
C ALA A 181 10.86 9.49 17.33
N ASP A 182 12.18 9.59 17.20
CA ASP A 182 12.95 8.84 16.20
C ASP A 182 13.27 7.41 16.70
N LEU A 183 13.05 7.15 17.98
CA LEU A 183 13.16 5.81 18.56
C LEU A 183 11.88 4.97 18.37
N PRO A 184 12.01 3.65 18.17
CA PRO A 184 10.88 2.75 18.34
C PRO A 184 10.37 2.86 19.78
N ARG A 185 9.06 3.03 19.97
CA ARG A 185 8.48 3.18 21.30
C ARG A 185 8.62 1.91 22.14
N SER A 186 8.50 0.75 21.50
CA SER A 186 8.65 -0.55 22.14
C SER A 186 8.75 -1.66 21.11
N ILE A 187 9.25 -2.83 21.54
CA ILE A 187 9.18 -4.08 20.76
C ILE A 187 7.74 -4.42 20.36
N GLY A 188 6.75 -4.04 21.18
CA GLY A 188 5.33 -4.20 20.88
C GLY A 188 4.88 -3.47 19.61
N GLN A 189 5.44 -2.28 19.34
CA GLN A 189 5.17 -1.53 18.12
C GLN A 189 5.64 -2.30 16.87
N ILE A 190 6.83 -2.89 16.94
CA ILE A 190 7.41 -3.68 15.84
C ILE A 190 6.58 -4.95 15.60
N LYS A 191 6.18 -5.65 16.68
CA LYS A 191 5.28 -6.81 16.58
C LYS A 191 3.95 -6.44 15.93
N TYR A 192 3.36 -5.30 16.32
CA TYR A 192 2.11 -4.81 15.76
C TYR A 192 2.24 -4.50 14.26
N GLU A 193 3.25 -3.75 13.84
CA GLU A 193 3.46 -3.42 12.42
C GLU A 193 3.75 -4.67 11.59
N ARG A 194 4.48 -5.65 12.13
CA ARG A 194 4.72 -6.94 11.46
C ARG A 194 3.43 -7.73 11.26
N HIS A 195 2.59 -7.80 12.29
CA HIS A 195 1.30 -8.47 12.20
C HIS A 195 0.36 -7.76 11.21
N LYS A 196 0.36 -6.42 11.20
CA LYS A 196 -0.41 -5.61 10.25
C LYS A 196 0.01 -5.88 8.79
N GLN A 197 1.31 -6.03 8.53
CA GLN A 197 1.78 -6.41 7.19
C GLN A 197 1.31 -7.81 6.78
N ARG A 198 1.37 -8.79 7.68
CA ARG A 198 0.86 -10.16 7.41
C ARG A 198 -0.62 -10.17 7.05
N LYS A 199 -1.45 -9.40 7.76
CA LYS A 199 -2.88 -9.27 7.43
C LYS A 199 -3.14 -8.62 6.08
N LYS A 200 -2.23 -7.79 5.57
CA LYS A 200 -2.35 -7.18 4.23
C LYS A 200 -1.95 -8.16 3.12
N SER A 201 -1.05 -9.10 3.39
CA SER A 201 -0.68 -10.18 2.47
C SER A 201 -1.65 -11.35 2.47
N ASP A 202 -2.46 -11.51 3.52
CA ASP A 202 -3.68 -12.32 3.52
C ASP A 202 -4.73 -11.61 2.64
N ILE A 203 -4.51 -11.58 1.33
CA ILE A 203 -5.62 -11.46 0.39
C ILE A 203 -6.46 -12.71 0.63
N ASP A 204 -7.73 -12.53 0.96
CA ASP A 204 -8.63 -13.66 1.15
C ASP A 204 -8.74 -14.42 -0.18
N GLU A 205 -8.00 -15.52 -0.26
CA GLU A 205 -7.94 -16.41 -1.42
C GLU A 205 -9.36 -16.93 -1.77
N MET A 206 -10.30 -16.96 -0.80
CA MET A 206 -11.73 -17.25 -1.03
C MET A 206 -12.44 -16.14 -1.76
N ALA A 207 -12.25 -14.90 -1.30
CA ALA A 207 -12.80 -13.72 -1.97
C ALA A 207 -12.26 -13.64 -3.42
N THR A 208 -11.00 -14.00 -3.60
CA THR A 208 -10.33 -14.03 -4.92
C THR A 208 -10.93 -15.11 -5.83
N LEU A 209 -11.13 -16.34 -5.35
CA LEU A 209 -11.75 -17.41 -6.14
C LEU A 209 -13.23 -17.12 -6.48
N LEU A 210 -14.00 -16.57 -5.55
CA LEU A 210 -15.39 -16.14 -5.79
C LEU A 210 -15.47 -15.00 -6.80
N GLN A 211 -14.47 -14.11 -6.82
CA GLN A 211 -14.38 -13.05 -7.82
C GLN A 211 -14.03 -13.64 -9.20
N LEU A 212 -13.07 -14.57 -9.26
CA LEU A 212 -12.70 -15.25 -10.49
C LEU A 212 -13.87 -16.06 -11.07
N SER A 213 -14.70 -16.71 -10.26
CA SER A 213 -15.88 -17.44 -10.76
C SER A 213 -16.96 -16.52 -11.32
N LYS A 214 -17.03 -15.26 -10.86
CA LYS A 214 -17.94 -14.25 -11.43
C LYS A 214 -17.42 -13.66 -12.74
N GLN A 215 -16.10 -13.60 -12.92
CA GLN A 215 -15.46 -13.01 -14.09
C GLN A 215 -15.24 -14.02 -15.22
N ASN A 216 -15.07 -15.30 -14.89
CA ASN A 216 -14.71 -16.35 -15.83
C ASN A 216 -15.83 -17.36 -16.03
N SER A 217 -16.40 -17.40 -17.24
CA SER A 217 -17.48 -18.32 -17.61
C SER A 217 -17.09 -19.81 -17.64
N TYR A 218 -15.77 -20.11 -17.65
CA TYR A 218 -15.29 -21.49 -17.63
C TYR A 218 -15.34 -22.15 -16.24
N ILE A 219 -15.57 -21.39 -15.17
CA ILE A 219 -15.80 -21.92 -13.82
C ILE A 219 -17.30 -22.10 -13.65
N ARG A 220 -17.81 -23.31 -13.92
CA ARG A 220 -19.26 -23.56 -14.00
C ARG A 220 -19.89 -23.84 -12.65
N ASN A 221 -19.15 -24.48 -11.74
CA ASN A 221 -19.66 -24.81 -10.42
C ASN A 221 -18.55 -24.69 -9.39
N LEU A 222 -18.86 -24.02 -8.29
CA LEU A 222 -18.02 -23.90 -7.11
C LEU A 222 -18.87 -24.28 -5.90
N GLN A 223 -18.59 -25.44 -5.32
CA GLN A 223 -19.25 -25.93 -4.11
C GLN A 223 -18.25 -25.96 -2.96
N TRP A 224 -18.66 -25.51 -1.79
CA TRP A 224 -17.76 -25.40 -0.63
C TRP A 224 -18.02 -26.45 0.44
N THR A 225 -19.29 -26.79 0.69
CA THR A 225 -19.69 -27.72 1.76
C THR A 225 -20.26 -29.01 1.17
N PRO A 226 -19.92 -30.20 1.71
CA PRO A 226 -19.03 -30.45 2.84
C PRO A 226 -17.53 -30.35 2.52
N HIS A 227 -17.13 -30.31 1.24
CA HIS A 227 -15.74 -30.14 0.79
C HIS A 227 -15.65 -29.23 -0.45
N PRO A 228 -14.54 -28.49 -0.65
CA PRO A 228 -14.34 -27.65 -1.81
C PRO A 228 -14.28 -28.48 -3.10
N ARG A 229 -15.20 -28.20 -4.03
CA ARG A 229 -15.27 -28.80 -5.36
C ARG A 229 -15.42 -27.70 -6.40
N MET A 230 -14.68 -27.83 -7.49
CA MET A 230 -14.78 -26.91 -8.62
C MET A 230 -14.91 -27.69 -9.91
N VAL A 231 -15.84 -27.25 -10.77
CA VAL A 231 -16.02 -27.75 -12.12
C VAL A 231 -15.53 -26.69 -13.09
N VAL A 232 -14.51 -27.04 -13.88
CA VAL A 232 -13.87 -26.17 -14.85
C VAL A 232 -14.15 -26.73 -16.25
N LEU A 233 -14.97 -26.03 -17.03
CA LEU A 233 -15.39 -26.42 -18.38
C LEU A 233 -15.60 -25.18 -19.24
N THR A 234 -14.92 -25.11 -20.39
CA THR A 234 -15.15 -24.08 -21.41
C THR A 234 -16.45 -24.37 -22.17
N GLU A 235 -17.06 -23.33 -22.77
CA GLU A 235 -18.32 -23.47 -23.53
C GLU A 235 -18.19 -24.47 -24.69
N ASN A 236 -17.05 -24.45 -25.39
CA ASN A 236 -16.79 -25.36 -26.50
C ASN A 236 -16.82 -26.83 -26.05
N VAL A 237 -16.26 -27.14 -24.88
CA VAL A 237 -16.25 -28.51 -24.34
C VAL A 237 -17.64 -28.94 -23.90
N VAL A 238 -18.44 -28.04 -23.35
CA VAL A 238 -19.84 -28.34 -23.01
C VAL A 238 -20.62 -28.67 -24.28
N GLN A 239 -20.45 -27.87 -25.34
CA GLN A 239 -21.09 -28.12 -26.62
C GLN A 239 -20.63 -29.44 -27.25
N ASP A 240 -19.34 -29.76 -27.19
CA ASP A 240 -18.80 -31.04 -27.67
C ASP A 240 -19.41 -32.23 -26.93
N VAL A 241 -19.59 -32.12 -25.60
CA VAL A 241 -20.23 -33.18 -24.82
C VAL A 241 -21.69 -33.36 -25.26
N VAL A 242 -22.42 -32.27 -25.51
CA VAL A 242 -23.79 -32.34 -26.05
C VAL A 242 -23.79 -33.01 -27.42
N ASP A 243 -22.99 -32.49 -28.35
CA ASP A 243 -22.93 -32.95 -29.74
C ASP A 243 -22.52 -34.43 -29.86
N PHE A 244 -21.52 -34.85 -29.07
CA PHE A 244 -20.89 -36.16 -29.23
C PHE A 244 -21.35 -37.21 -28.23
N CYS A 245 -21.84 -36.83 -27.05
CA CYS A 245 -22.22 -37.82 -26.02
C CYS A 245 -23.73 -37.98 -25.86
N THR A 246 -24.56 -37.11 -26.46
CA THR A 246 -26.03 -37.15 -26.30
C THR A 246 -26.81 -37.39 -27.59
N ASN A 247 -26.15 -37.47 -28.74
CA ASN A 247 -26.81 -37.69 -30.03
C ASN A 247 -27.27 -39.17 -30.20
N PRO A 248 -28.56 -39.45 -30.44
CA PRO A 248 -29.09 -40.81 -30.54
C PRO A 248 -28.58 -41.59 -31.75
N GLU A 249 -28.16 -40.94 -32.84
CA GLU A 249 -27.71 -41.60 -34.07
C GLU A 249 -26.20 -41.88 -34.07
N SER A 250 -25.41 -41.04 -33.40
CA SER A 250 -23.97 -41.21 -33.30
C SER A 250 -23.46 -40.63 -31.98
N PHE A 251 -23.18 -41.50 -31.00
CA PHE A 251 -22.65 -41.09 -29.71
C PHE A 251 -21.32 -41.78 -29.37
N SER A 252 -20.47 -41.04 -28.67
CA SER A 252 -19.37 -41.55 -27.89
C SER A 252 -19.82 -41.77 -26.45
N PRO A 253 -19.45 -42.88 -25.81
CA PRO A 253 -19.52 -42.98 -24.36
C PRO A 253 -18.75 -41.84 -23.70
N PHE A 254 -19.36 -41.20 -22.71
CA PHE A 254 -18.71 -40.28 -21.79
C PHE A 254 -18.23 -41.08 -20.58
N THR A 255 -16.92 -41.21 -20.41
CA THR A 255 -16.34 -42.01 -19.33
C THR A 255 -15.75 -41.09 -18.26
N ILE A 256 -15.94 -41.48 -17.01
CA ILE A 256 -15.33 -40.84 -15.85
C ILE A 256 -14.22 -41.78 -15.40
N ASP A 257 -12.98 -41.32 -15.51
CA ASP A 257 -11.81 -42.08 -15.07
C ASP A 257 -11.71 -42.06 -13.54
N THR A 258 -10.88 -42.96 -13.02
CA THR A 258 -10.53 -43.03 -11.61
C THR A 258 -9.95 -41.71 -11.10
N THR A 259 -10.30 -41.37 -9.87
CA THR A 259 -9.79 -40.16 -9.23
C THR A 259 -8.33 -40.35 -8.83
N PHE A 260 -7.44 -39.56 -9.43
CA PHE A 260 -6.01 -39.59 -9.14
C PHE A 260 -5.61 -38.58 -8.07
N ASN A 261 -4.51 -38.85 -7.39
CA ASN A 261 -3.91 -37.89 -6.46
C ASN A 261 -2.82 -37.11 -7.18
N VAL A 262 -3.03 -35.81 -7.36
CA VAL A 262 -2.04 -34.89 -7.93
C VAL A 262 -1.67 -33.89 -6.86
N GLY A 263 -0.58 -34.18 -6.13
CA GLY A 263 -0.15 -33.38 -4.99
C GLY A 263 -1.25 -33.28 -3.91
N PRO A 264 -1.70 -32.07 -3.53
CA PRO A 264 -2.76 -31.88 -2.53
C PRO A 264 -4.18 -32.01 -3.09
N PHE A 265 -4.36 -32.43 -4.35
CA PHE A 265 -5.67 -32.53 -4.99
C PHE A 265 -6.02 -33.96 -5.39
N TYR A 266 -7.30 -34.27 -5.28
CA TYR A 266 -7.98 -35.33 -6.01
C TYR A 266 -8.43 -34.77 -7.35
N VAL A 267 -8.01 -35.41 -8.44
CA VAL A 267 -8.39 -35.01 -9.79
C VAL A 267 -9.15 -36.16 -10.43
N THR A 268 -10.40 -35.94 -10.80
CA THR A 268 -11.23 -36.91 -11.51
C THR A 268 -11.35 -36.45 -12.95
N THR A 269 -10.79 -37.22 -13.87
CA THR A 269 -10.85 -36.88 -15.29
C THR A 269 -12.05 -37.49 -15.98
N THR A 270 -12.65 -36.76 -16.92
CA THR A 270 -13.71 -37.23 -17.79
C THR A 270 -13.22 -37.24 -19.23
N THR A 271 -13.44 -38.34 -19.93
CA THR A 271 -12.97 -38.55 -21.30
C THR A 271 -14.12 -38.88 -22.23
N TYR A 272 -14.06 -38.39 -23.46
CA TYR A 272 -14.97 -38.78 -24.53
C TYR A 272 -14.23 -38.79 -25.87
N LYS A 273 -14.74 -39.56 -26.82
CA LYS A 273 -14.21 -39.63 -28.18
C LYS A 273 -14.80 -38.51 -29.02
N HIS A 274 -13.94 -37.65 -29.55
CA HIS A 274 -14.37 -36.54 -30.38
C HIS A 274 -14.65 -37.02 -31.80
N LEU A 275 -15.91 -37.00 -32.24
CA LEU A 275 -16.33 -37.67 -33.48
C LEU A 275 -15.86 -36.97 -34.76
N LYS A 276 -15.50 -35.68 -34.68
CA LYS A 276 -15.03 -34.86 -35.81
C LYS A 276 -13.49 -34.83 -35.96
N LEU A 277 -12.72 -35.43 -35.04
CA LEU A 277 -11.27 -35.50 -35.16
C LEU A 277 -10.88 -36.81 -35.88
N VAL A 278 -10.11 -36.67 -36.96
CA VAL A 278 -9.58 -37.79 -37.76
C VAL A 278 -8.06 -37.72 -37.71
N ASP A 279 -7.43 -38.84 -37.37
CA ASP A 279 -5.97 -38.96 -37.38
C ASP A 279 -5.50 -39.18 -38.83
N GLU A 280 -4.52 -38.42 -39.32
CA GLU A 280 -4.04 -38.54 -40.72
C GLU A 280 -3.13 -39.75 -40.95
N VAL A 281 -2.85 -40.56 -39.92
CA VAL A 281 -1.98 -41.73 -40.04
C VAL A 281 -2.79 -42.99 -39.74
N GLY A 282 -2.93 -43.85 -40.75
CA GLY A 282 -3.70 -45.09 -40.69
C GLY A 282 -3.22 -46.05 -39.60
N PHE A 283 -3.80 -45.93 -38.41
CA PHE A 283 -4.03 -47.01 -37.47
C PHE A 283 -5.25 -46.60 -36.63
N GLN A 284 -6.27 -47.46 -36.55
CA GLN A 284 -7.55 -47.11 -35.94
C GLN A 284 -7.45 -46.92 -34.42
N GLU A 285 -7.17 -45.70 -33.97
CA GLU A 285 -7.58 -45.24 -32.65
C GLU A 285 -7.85 -43.73 -32.71
N LYS A 286 -9.15 -43.35 -32.69
CA LYS A 286 -9.52 -41.93 -32.80
C LYS A 286 -9.14 -41.21 -31.51
N SER A 287 -8.62 -40.00 -31.63
CA SER A 287 -8.10 -39.16 -30.56
C SER A 287 -9.11 -38.98 -29.40
N VAL A 288 -8.65 -39.24 -28.17
CA VAL A 288 -9.43 -39.12 -26.92
C VAL A 288 -9.29 -37.70 -26.37
N ALA A 289 -10.40 -37.01 -26.15
CA ALA A 289 -10.41 -35.75 -25.41
C ALA A 289 -10.57 -36.06 -23.91
N SER A 290 -9.72 -35.49 -23.05
CA SER A 290 -9.73 -35.69 -21.60
C SER A 290 -9.74 -34.37 -20.85
N TRP A 291 -10.55 -34.27 -19.80
CA TRP A 291 -10.72 -33.07 -18.98
C TRP A 291 -10.77 -33.43 -17.51
N SER A 292 -10.43 -32.52 -16.60
CA SER A 292 -10.19 -32.82 -15.18
C SER A 292 -11.09 -31.99 -14.25
N SER A 293 -11.79 -32.65 -13.33
CA SER A 293 -12.43 -32.02 -12.16
C SER A 293 -11.53 -32.16 -10.94
N ILE A 294 -11.44 -31.11 -10.11
CA ILE A 294 -10.43 -31.02 -9.04
C ILE A 294 -11.13 -30.83 -7.68
N VAL A 295 -10.71 -31.62 -6.70
CA VAL A 295 -11.19 -31.61 -5.30
C VAL A 295 -9.98 -31.56 -4.36
N SER A 296 -9.89 -30.60 -3.45
CA SER A 296 -8.71 -30.44 -2.57
C SER A 296 -8.74 -31.37 -1.34
N ARG A 297 -7.58 -31.96 -0.97
CA ARG A 297 -7.40 -32.80 0.23
C ARG A 297 -7.21 -32.01 1.52
N LYS A 298 -6.69 -30.79 1.45
CA LYS A 298 -6.42 -29.93 2.62
C LYS A 298 -6.68 -28.49 2.21
N THR A 299 -7.37 -27.74 3.07
CA THR A 299 -7.48 -26.29 2.98
C THR A 299 -6.09 -25.65 2.95
N ARG A 300 -5.55 -25.48 1.74
CA ARG A 300 -4.59 -24.48 1.26
C ARG A 300 -4.37 -24.76 -0.25
N TYR A 301 -4.64 -23.71 -1.02
CA TYR A 301 -4.89 -23.57 -2.46
C TYR A 301 -3.78 -24.05 -3.39
N TRP A 302 -4.11 -24.16 -4.70
CA TRP A 302 -3.37 -23.80 -5.94
C TRP A 302 -4.19 -24.31 -7.16
N ALA A 303 -4.27 -23.54 -8.25
CA ALA A 303 -4.99 -23.88 -9.49
C ALA A 303 -4.08 -24.60 -10.50
N VAL A 304 -4.58 -25.60 -11.23
CA VAL A 304 -3.83 -26.40 -12.20
C VAL A 304 -4.26 -26.06 -13.64
N SER A 305 -3.24 -25.92 -14.49
CA SER A 305 -3.23 -25.62 -15.92
C SER A 305 -3.73 -26.78 -16.80
N LEU A 306 -4.33 -26.43 -17.94
CA LEU A 306 -4.65 -27.33 -19.05
C LEU A 306 -3.40 -28.07 -19.55
N LEU A 307 -3.49 -29.39 -19.69
CA LEU A 307 -2.64 -30.18 -20.59
C LEU A 307 -3.42 -30.42 -21.89
N CYS A 308 -3.15 -29.63 -22.92
CA CYS A 308 -3.30 -30.12 -24.30
C CYS A 308 -1.96 -30.75 -24.68
N PRO A 309 -1.88 -32.04 -25.04
CA PRO A 309 -0.71 -32.54 -25.74
C PRO A 309 -0.70 -31.92 -27.14
N ASN A 310 0.05 -30.85 -27.32
CA ASN A 310 0.54 -30.47 -28.65
C ASN A 310 1.51 -31.57 -29.08
N VAL A 311 1.11 -32.37 -30.07
CA VAL A 311 1.99 -33.27 -30.81
C VAL A 311 2.97 -32.40 -31.61
N ALA A 312 4.02 -31.92 -30.95
CA ALA A 312 5.18 -31.36 -31.61
C ALA A 312 6.07 -32.52 -32.08
N ARG A 313 6.19 -32.65 -33.40
CA ARG A 313 7.05 -33.63 -34.08
C ARG A 313 8.50 -33.47 -33.60
N GLY A 314 9.03 -34.49 -32.93
CA GLY A 314 10.46 -34.67 -32.67
C GLY A 314 10.86 -36.07 -33.10
N LYS A 315 11.76 -36.18 -34.07
CA LYS A 315 12.29 -37.45 -34.61
C LYS A 315 12.95 -38.29 -33.50
N PRO A 316 12.92 -39.63 -33.58
CA PRO A 316 13.59 -40.50 -32.60
C PRO A 316 15.11 -40.49 -32.83
N GLY A 317 15.85 -40.06 -31.82
CA GLY A 317 17.29 -40.33 -31.69
C GLY A 317 17.48 -41.48 -30.70
N HIS A 318 18.21 -42.50 -31.11
CA HIS A 318 18.61 -43.66 -30.31
C HIS A 318 19.53 -43.27 -29.13
N TRP A 319 19.41 -44.06 -28.06
CA TRP A 319 20.32 -44.32 -26.92
C TRP A 319 21.41 -43.30 -26.59
#